data_AF-A0A1J0ACD1-F1
#
_entry.id   AF-A0A1J0ACD1-F1
#
_cell.length_a   1.000
_cell.length_b   1.000
_cell.length_c   1.000
_cell.angle_alpha   90.00
_cell.angle_beta   90.00
_cell.angle_gamma   90.00
#
_symmetry.space_group_name_H-M   'P 1'
#
loop_
_entity.id
_entity.type
_entity.pdbx_description
1 polymer ?
#
loop_
_entity_poly.entity_id
_entity_poly.type
_entity_poly.pdbx_seq_one_letter_code
_entity_poly.pdbx_strand_id
1 'polypeptide(L)'
;MMFATSSLVYLLLGAVLIGVSLLVVVLRLAQRQNLAVLASQVLSFVALAAGVVLVVLNVQAQTPTQDPMPGQFRGTVNEVVNGDLLCYVTLTTTEGRFTVGASFDLCEPQWVGQEVDFGVAPGRVNDCESAEPCGKSQDLLLIVGMSPVR
;
A
#
# COMPACT_ATOMS: atom_id res chain seq x y z
N MET A 1 8.50 -9.77 8.96
CA MET A 1 7.10 -10.15 9.28
C MET A 1 6.60 -9.34 10.46
N MET A 2 6.12 -8.09 10.26
CA MET A 2 5.71 -7.25 11.41
C MET A 2 4.89 -6.00 11.02
N PHE A 3 3.95 -6.06 10.07
CA PHE A 3 3.09 -4.88 9.77
C PHE A 3 1.59 -5.18 9.57
N ALA A 4 1.17 -6.45 9.54
CA ALA A 4 -0.25 -6.82 9.45
C ALA A 4 -1.04 -6.61 10.76
N THR A 5 -0.36 -6.37 11.88
CA THR A 5 -1.00 -6.14 13.18
C THR A 5 -1.60 -4.74 13.30
N SER A 6 -1.06 -3.73 12.61
CA SER A 6 -1.50 -2.33 12.80
C SER A 6 -2.89 -2.06 12.25
N SER A 7 -3.20 -2.48 11.02
CA SER A 7 -4.53 -2.24 10.41
C SER A 7 -5.66 -3.00 11.12
N LEU A 8 -5.39 -4.23 11.57
CA LEU A 8 -6.36 -5.01 12.34
C LEU A 8 -6.60 -4.39 13.73
N VAL A 9 -5.54 -3.87 14.36
CA VAL A 9 -5.63 -3.18 15.67
C VAL A 9 -6.48 -1.91 15.56
N TYR A 10 -6.32 -1.09 14.51
CA TYR A 10 -7.17 0.08 14.29
C TYR A 10 -8.63 -0.26 14.01
N LEU A 11 -8.90 -1.31 13.23
CA LEU A 11 -10.27 -1.79 12.99
C LEU A 11 -10.93 -2.30 14.27
N LEU A 12 -10.19 -3.05 15.10
CA LEU A 12 -10.68 -3.55 16.39
C LEU A 12 -10.92 -2.41 17.38
N LEU A 13 -10.00 -1.44 17.48
CA LEU A 13 -10.19 -0.23 18.29
C LEU A 13 -11.40 0.59 17.83
N GLY A 14 -11.58 0.75 16.51
CA GLY A 14 -12.74 1.42 15.94
C GLY A 14 -14.06 0.73 16.29
N ALA A 15 -14.11 -0.60 16.14
CA ALA A 15 -15.29 -1.39 16.49
C ALA A 15 -15.64 -1.31 17.98
N VAL A 16 -14.62 -1.35 18.86
CA VAL A 16 -14.81 -1.22 20.32
C VAL A 16 -15.34 0.16 20.68
N LEU A 17 -14.79 1.24 20.11
CA LEU A 17 -15.24 2.62 20.37
C LEU A 17 -16.68 2.86 19.89
N ILE A 18 -17.03 2.35 18.71
CA ILE A 18 -18.41 2.43 18.19
C ILE A 18 -19.38 1.66 19.10
N GLY A 19 -19.00 0.45 19.52
CA GLY A 19 -19.80 -0.39 20.42
C GLY A 19 -20.06 0.26 21.78
N VAL A 20 -19.02 0.82 22.40
CA VAL A 20 -19.14 1.54 23.69
C VAL A 20 -20.04 2.77 23.54
N SER A 21 -19.92 3.50 22.44
CA SER A 21 -20.71 4.71 22.17
C SER A 21 -22.19 4.38 21.99
N LEU A 22 -22.52 3.35 21.20
CA LEU A 22 -23.89 2.86 21.04
C LEU A 22 -24.47 2.38 22.38
N LEU A 23 -23.68 1.65 23.17
CA LEU A 23 -24.12 1.17 24.48
C LEU A 23 -24.46 2.33 25.43
N VAL A 24 -23.64 3.39 25.46
CA VAL A 24 -23.91 4.59 26.26
C VAL A 24 -25.17 5.31 25.79
N VAL A 25 -25.38 5.42 24.47
CA VAL A 25 -26.59 6.04 23.90
C VAL A 25 -27.84 5.22 24.24
N VAL A 26 -27.79 3.90 24.13
CA VAL A 26 -28.90 2.99 24.48
C VAL A 26 -29.22 3.05 25.98
N LEU A 27 -28.20 3.05 26.85
CA LEU A 27 -28.39 3.20 28.30
C LEU A 27 -29.05 4.53 28.65
N ARG A 28 -28.69 5.62 27.96
CA ARG A 28 -29.29 6.94 28.17
C ARG A 28 -30.67 7.11 27.52
N LEU A 29 -31.01 6.33 26.49
CA LEU A 29 -32.37 6.24 25.96
C LEU A 29 -33.28 5.44 26.90
N ALA A 30 -32.75 4.37 27.50
CA ALA A 30 -33.46 3.55 28.48
C ALA A 30 -33.72 4.31 29.79
N GLN A 31 -32.79 5.17 30.19
CA GLN A 31 -32.95 6.06 31.34
C GLN A 31 -33.51 7.40 30.87
N ARG A 32 -34.84 7.62 30.88
CA ARG A 32 -35.52 8.88 30.45
C ARG A 32 -34.78 10.14 30.94
N GLN A 33 -33.84 10.67 30.15
CA GLN A 33 -33.14 11.91 30.44
C GLN A 33 -33.34 12.93 29.32
N ASN A 34 -33.27 14.20 29.71
CA ASN A 34 -33.61 15.38 28.93
C ASN A 34 -32.95 15.40 27.54
N LEU A 35 -33.74 15.81 26.53
CA LEU A 35 -33.37 15.96 25.12
C LEU A 35 -32.06 16.75 24.91
N ALA A 36 -31.77 17.70 25.79
CA ALA A 36 -30.56 18.53 25.76
C ALA A 36 -29.25 17.74 25.96
N VAL A 37 -29.28 16.67 26.77
CA VAL A 37 -28.09 15.82 27.03
C VAL A 37 -27.81 14.92 25.82
N LEU A 38 -28.84 14.45 25.11
CA LEU A 38 -28.66 13.72 23.85
C LEU A 38 -28.01 14.60 22.77
N ALA A 39 -28.47 15.85 22.62
CA ALA A 39 -27.96 16.75 21.58
C ALA A 39 -26.46 17.05 21.74
N SER A 40 -25.98 17.30 22.97
CA SER A 40 -24.57 17.59 23.24
C SER A 40 -23.65 16.38 22.98
N GLN A 41 -24.12 15.16 23.28
CA GLN A 41 -23.34 13.94 23.02
C GLN A 41 -23.27 13.65 21.52
N VAL A 42 -24.38 13.79 20.78
CA VAL A 42 -24.42 13.58 19.33
C VAL A 42 -23.49 14.56 18.59
N LEU A 43 -23.44 15.83 18.99
CA LEU A 43 -22.51 16.81 18.40
C LEU A 43 -21.04 16.39 18.56
N SER A 44 -20.68 15.83 19.71
CA SER A 44 -19.30 15.40 19.99
C SER A 44 -18.91 14.18 19.13
N PHE A 45 -19.84 13.25 18.90
CA PHE A 45 -19.60 12.08 18.04
C PHE A 45 -19.49 12.44 16.55
N VAL A 46 -20.28 13.41 16.07
CA VAL A 46 -20.18 13.89 14.69
C VAL A 46 -18.82 14.52 14.41
N ALA A 47 -18.26 15.28 15.36
CA ALA A 47 -16.93 15.87 15.23
C ALA A 47 -15.80 14.82 15.18
N LEU A 48 -15.89 13.78 16.02
CA LEU A 48 -14.95 12.65 16.01
C LEU A 48 -15.03 11.85 14.70
N ALA A 49 -16.24 11.59 14.19
CA ALA A 49 -16.42 10.88 12.93
C ALA A 49 -15.86 11.65 11.73
N ALA A 50 -16.09 12.97 11.66
CA ALA A 50 -15.55 13.82 10.61
C ALA A 50 -14.00 13.85 10.60
N GLY A 51 -13.38 13.87 11.79
CA GLY A 51 -11.92 13.83 11.91
C GLY A 51 -11.30 12.53 11.39
N VAL A 52 -11.92 11.37 11.69
CA VAL A 52 -11.44 10.07 11.21
C VAL A 52 -11.58 9.92 9.70
N VAL A 53 -12.65 10.45 9.10
CA VAL A 53 -12.85 10.44 7.64
C VAL A 53 -11.76 11.23 6.91
N LEU A 54 -11.36 12.39 7.43
CA LEU A 54 -10.24 13.16 6.85
C LEU A 54 -8.91 12.39 6.92
N VAL A 55 -8.66 11.66 8.00
CA VAL A 55 -7.44 10.85 8.13
C VAL A 55 -7.41 9.72 7.10
N VAL A 56 -8.53 9.02 6.88
CA VAL A 56 -8.59 7.91 5.91
C VAL A 56 -8.41 8.38 4.46
N LEU A 57 -8.97 9.55 4.10
CA LEU A 57 -8.78 10.12 2.76
C LEU A 57 -7.32 10.48 2.47
N ASN A 58 -6.56 10.92 3.48
CA ASN A 58 -5.13 11.23 3.34
C ASN A 58 -4.23 9.97 3.28
N VAL A 59 -4.75 8.78 3.58
CA VAL A 59 -3.99 7.51 3.58
C VAL A 59 -4.03 6.81 2.21
N GLN A 60 -4.75 7.34 1.22
CA GLN A 60 -4.91 6.69 -0.10
C GLN A 60 -3.72 6.82 -1.06
N ALA A 61 -2.57 7.38 -0.64
CA ALA A 61 -1.47 7.66 -1.56
C ALA A 61 -0.33 6.62 -1.56
N GLN A 62 -0.35 5.59 -0.70
CA GLN A 62 0.72 4.60 -0.64
C GLN A 62 0.14 3.21 -0.40
N THR A 63 -0.30 2.57 -1.48
CA THR A 63 -0.36 1.09 -1.49
C THR A 63 1.04 0.59 -1.12
N PRO A 64 1.20 -0.24 -0.09
CA PRO A 64 2.48 -0.85 0.21
C PRO A 64 2.95 -1.60 -1.03
N THR A 65 4.09 -1.22 -1.60
CA THR A 65 4.79 -2.09 -2.54
C THR A 65 5.07 -3.38 -1.79
N GLN A 66 4.35 -4.45 -2.13
CA GLN A 66 4.71 -5.78 -1.69
C GLN A 66 6.01 -6.12 -2.42
N ASP A 67 7.14 -5.91 -1.74
CA ASP A 67 8.44 -6.27 -2.28
C ASP A 67 8.46 -7.80 -2.50
N PRO A 68 8.58 -8.27 -3.74
CA PRO A 68 8.54 -9.69 -4.03
C PRO A 68 9.75 -10.39 -3.42
N MET A 69 9.53 -11.55 -2.77
CA MET A 69 10.64 -12.35 -2.26
C MET A 69 11.58 -12.72 -3.42
N PRO A 70 12.91 -12.74 -3.25
CA PRO A 70 13.81 -13.14 -4.33
C PRO A 70 13.50 -14.56 -4.79
N GLY A 71 13.43 -14.75 -6.11
CA GLY A 71 12.92 -15.98 -6.71
C GLY A 71 12.65 -15.84 -8.20
N GLN A 72 12.09 -16.89 -8.80
CA GLN A 72 11.61 -16.86 -10.17
C GLN A 72 10.09 -16.91 -10.19
N PHE A 73 9.50 -16.10 -11.05
CA PHE A 73 8.07 -15.90 -11.16
C PHE A 73 7.64 -15.88 -12.62
N ARG A 74 6.37 -16.16 -12.84
CA ARG A 74 5.71 -16.05 -14.13
C ARG A 74 4.57 -15.05 -14.03
N GLY A 75 4.44 -14.17 -15.01
CA GLY A 75 3.36 -13.20 -15.04
C GLY A 75 3.25 -12.45 -16.35
N THR A 76 2.17 -11.69 -16.49
CA THR A 76 1.94 -10.82 -17.64
C THR A 76 2.40 -9.40 -17.32
N VAL A 77 3.22 -8.82 -18.20
CA VAL A 77 3.61 -7.41 -18.09
C VAL A 77 2.43 -6.56 -18.53
N ASN A 78 1.93 -5.69 -17.66
CA ASN A 78 0.83 -4.79 -17.99
C ASN A 78 1.32 -3.40 -18.39
N GLU A 79 2.39 -2.96 -17.75
CA GLU A 79 2.86 -1.60 -17.86
C GLU A 79 4.35 -1.54 -17.53
N VAL A 80 5.05 -0.67 -18.25
CA VAL A 80 6.47 -0.41 -18.08
C VAL A 80 6.63 1.11 -18.08
N VAL A 81 7.16 1.66 -17.00
CA VAL A 81 7.33 3.10 -16.80
C VAL A 81 8.79 3.40 -16.51
N ASN A 82 9.38 4.25 -17.33
CA ASN A 82 10.74 4.73 -17.11
C ASN A 82 10.71 5.81 -16.02
N GLY A 83 11.27 5.49 -14.85
CA GLY A 83 11.37 6.41 -13.72
C GLY A 83 12.73 7.09 -13.62
N ASP A 84 12.90 7.98 -12.64
CA ASP A 84 14.13 8.78 -12.51
C ASP A 84 15.35 7.97 -12.02
N LEU A 85 15.14 6.84 -11.34
CA LEU A 85 16.22 6.04 -10.72
C LEU A 85 16.23 4.58 -11.18
N LEU A 86 15.08 4.09 -11.66
CA LEU A 86 14.89 2.71 -12.08
C LEU A 86 13.65 2.60 -12.98
N CYS A 87 13.57 1.52 -13.74
CA CYS A 87 12.37 1.20 -14.50
C CYS A 87 11.35 0.52 -13.60
N TYR A 88 10.09 0.96 -13.62
CA TYR A 88 9.00 0.32 -12.90
C TYR A 88 8.23 -0.59 -13.85
N VAL A 89 8.14 -1.87 -13.50
CA VAL A 89 7.41 -2.87 -14.28
C VAL A 89 6.23 -3.36 -13.46
N THR A 90 5.01 -3.20 -13.99
CA THR A 90 3.78 -3.67 -13.36
C THR A 90 3.37 -5.01 -13.95
N LEU A 91 3.36 -6.04 -13.11
CA LEU A 91 3.12 -7.43 -13.48
C LEU A 91 1.82 -7.94 -12.85
N THR A 92 1.11 -8.80 -13.56
CA THR A 92 0.01 -9.60 -13.01
C THR A 92 0.48 -11.05 -12.93
N THR A 93 0.51 -11.62 -11.72
CA THR A 93 0.79 -13.04 -11.47
C THR A 93 -0.41 -13.71 -10.83
N THR A 94 -0.30 -15.00 -10.50
CA THR A 94 -1.31 -15.74 -9.72
C THR A 94 -1.55 -15.16 -8.33
N GLU A 95 -0.58 -14.43 -7.77
CA GLU A 95 -0.66 -13.82 -6.43
C GLU A 95 -1.33 -12.43 -6.46
N GLY A 96 -1.49 -11.84 -7.64
CA GLY A 96 -2.10 -10.54 -7.83
C GLY A 96 -1.27 -9.63 -8.74
N ARG A 97 -1.57 -8.34 -8.68
CA ARG A 97 -0.88 -7.30 -9.45
C ARG A 97 0.10 -6.57 -8.53
N PHE A 98 1.35 -6.46 -8.94
CA PHE A 98 2.38 -5.74 -8.21
C PHE A 98 3.35 -5.02 -9.15
N THR A 99 4.05 -4.03 -8.62
CA THR A 99 5.03 -3.21 -9.36
C THR A 99 6.40 -3.42 -8.76
N VAL A 100 7.38 -3.77 -9.60
CA VAL A 100 8.76 -4.05 -9.18
C VAL A 100 9.71 -3.14 -9.95
N GLY A 101 10.79 -2.74 -9.30
CA GLY A 101 11.88 -2.06 -9.97
C GLY A 101 12.67 -3.01 -10.88
N ALA A 102 13.21 -2.49 -11.96
CA ALA A 102 14.04 -3.19 -12.93
C ALA A 102 15.15 -2.25 -13.42
N SER A 103 16.19 -2.81 -14.03
CA SER A 103 17.18 -2.00 -14.74
C SER A 103 16.53 -1.30 -15.95
N PHE A 104 17.11 -0.17 -16.36
CA PHE A 104 16.62 0.59 -17.53
C PHE A 104 16.62 -0.23 -18.82
N ASP A 105 17.48 -1.25 -18.93
CA ASP A 105 17.53 -2.16 -20.07
C ASP A 105 16.24 -2.97 -20.25
N LEU A 106 15.49 -3.19 -19.16
CA LEU A 106 14.22 -3.92 -19.17
C LEU A 106 13.00 -3.01 -19.41
N CYS A 107 13.21 -1.70 -19.62
CA CYS A 107 12.15 -0.73 -19.81
C CYS A 107 11.59 -0.65 -21.23
N GLU A 108 11.74 -1.73 -21.99
CA GLU A 108 11.31 -1.76 -23.38
C GLU A 108 9.79 -1.98 -23.49
N PRO A 109 9.07 -1.21 -24.32
CA PRO A 109 7.62 -1.31 -24.44
C PRO A 109 7.17 -2.64 -25.07
N GLN A 110 8.07 -3.39 -25.70
CA GLN A 110 7.78 -4.65 -26.37
C GLN A 110 7.29 -5.76 -25.43
N TRP A 111 7.61 -5.66 -24.14
CA TRP A 111 7.19 -6.63 -23.13
C TRP A 111 5.72 -6.47 -22.72
N VAL A 112 5.11 -5.30 -22.94
CA VAL A 112 3.73 -5.02 -22.53
C VAL A 112 2.74 -5.95 -23.23
N GLY A 113 1.92 -6.63 -22.44
CA GLY A 113 0.94 -7.61 -22.88
C GLY A 113 1.50 -9.03 -23.05
N GLN A 114 2.80 -9.24 -22.85
CA GLN A 114 3.42 -10.56 -22.94
C GLN A 114 3.46 -11.27 -21.60
N GLU A 115 3.32 -12.60 -21.64
CA GLU A 115 3.61 -13.47 -20.50
C GLU A 115 5.11 -13.78 -20.48
N VAL A 116 5.74 -13.52 -19.34
CA VAL A 116 7.18 -13.62 -19.17
C VAL A 116 7.54 -14.41 -17.91
N ASP A 117 8.60 -15.18 -18.01
CA ASP A 117 9.32 -15.73 -16.86
C ASP A 117 10.39 -14.70 -16.45
N PHE A 118 10.34 -14.25 -15.19
CA PHE A 118 11.21 -13.21 -14.66
C PHE A 118 11.80 -13.57 -13.29
N GLY A 119 13.03 -13.12 -13.05
CA GLY A 119 13.74 -13.33 -11.79
C GLY A 119 13.82 -12.06 -10.97
N VAL A 120 13.57 -12.15 -9.66
CA VAL A 120 13.74 -11.06 -8.70
C VAL A 120 14.94 -11.37 -7.80
N ALA A 121 15.86 -10.42 -7.67
CA ALA A 121 17.01 -10.54 -6.79
C ALA A 121 17.41 -9.17 -6.21
N PRO A 122 18.11 -9.13 -5.05
CA PRO A 122 18.60 -7.88 -4.50
C PRO A 122 19.62 -7.24 -5.44
N GLY A 123 19.40 -5.97 -5.76
CA GLY A 123 20.28 -5.13 -6.55
C GLY A 123 20.52 -3.79 -5.85
N ARG A 124 21.67 -3.19 -6.13
CA ARG A 124 22.05 -1.90 -5.57
C ARG A 124 21.62 -0.79 -6.52
N VAL A 125 20.73 0.08 -6.05
CA VAL A 125 20.32 1.28 -6.77
C VAL A 125 21.00 2.48 -6.12
N ASN A 126 21.60 3.34 -6.94
CA ASN A 126 22.18 4.60 -6.47
C ASN A 126 21.12 5.70 -6.56
N ASP A 127 21.07 6.59 -5.57
CA ASP A 127 20.12 7.72 -5.53
C ASP A 127 20.42 8.83 -6.57
N CYS A 128 21.33 8.62 -7.52
CA CYS A 128 21.74 9.63 -8.50
C CYS A 128 22.18 9.04 -9.84
N GLU A 129 21.86 9.75 -10.93
CA GLU A 129 22.28 9.43 -12.31
C GLU A 129 23.73 9.85 -12.65
N SER A 130 24.44 10.56 -11.75
CA SER A 130 25.75 11.18 -12.05
C SER A 130 26.90 10.68 -11.17
N ALA A 131 28.14 10.87 -11.65
CA ALA A 131 29.36 10.26 -11.14
C ALA A 131 30.08 11.01 -9.98
N GLU A 132 29.41 11.86 -9.20
CA GLU A 132 30.00 12.58 -8.04
C GLU A 132 29.10 12.60 -6.80
N PRO A 133 29.71 12.60 -5.61
CA PRO A 133 29.62 11.48 -4.68
C PRO A 133 28.17 11.16 -4.30
N CYS A 134 27.66 10.04 -4.82
CA CYS A 134 26.35 9.51 -4.44
C CYS A 134 26.35 9.11 -2.95
N GLY A 135 25.57 9.82 -2.16
CA GLY A 135 25.66 9.79 -0.70
C GLY A 135 24.97 8.59 -0.02
N LYS A 136 24.14 7.83 -0.75
CA LYS A 136 23.46 6.63 -0.28
C LYS A 136 23.15 5.71 -1.46
N SER A 137 23.44 4.42 -1.30
CA SER A 137 22.93 3.36 -2.17
C SER A 137 21.90 2.58 -1.37
N GLN A 138 20.81 2.21 -2.02
CA GLN A 138 19.75 1.41 -1.41
C GLN A 138 19.78 0.01 -2.04
N ASP A 139 19.73 -1.01 -1.19
CA ASP A 139 19.57 -2.39 -1.65
C ASP A 139 18.06 -2.65 -1.81
N LEU A 140 17.60 -2.79 -3.05
CA LEU A 140 16.21 -3.06 -3.41
C LEU A 140 16.10 -4.38 -4.17
N LEU A 141 14.92 -4.98 -4.15
CA LEU A 141 14.63 -6.14 -4.99
C LEU A 141 14.30 -5.66 -6.40
N LEU A 142 15.09 -6.13 -7.37
CA LEU A 142 14.98 -5.75 -8.77
C LEU A 142 14.73 -6.97 -9.64
N ILE A 143 14.05 -6.75 -10.77
CA ILE A 143 13.99 -7.72 -11.86
C ILE A 143 15.39 -7.80 -12.49
N VAL A 144 16.02 -8.97 -12.40
CA VAL A 144 17.37 -9.22 -12.92
C VAL A 144 17.39 -9.91 -14.28
N GLY A 145 16.22 -10.36 -14.74
CA GLY A 145 16.08 -10.99 -16.05
C GLY A 145 14.62 -11.23 -16.38
N MET A 146 14.30 -11.14 -17.67
CA MET A 146 12.98 -11.39 -18.22
C MET A 146 13.14 -12.20 -19.50
N SER A 147 12.29 -13.20 -19.68
CA SER A 147 12.26 -14.04 -20.88
C SER A 147 10.81 -14.37 -21.26
N PRO A 148 10.48 -14.40 -22.56
CA PRO A 148 9.13 -14.75 -22.99
C PRO A 148 8.84 -16.23 -22.71
N VAL A 149 7.62 -16.52 -22.25
CA VAL A 149 7.14 -17.89 -22.12
C VAL A 149 6.88 -18.46 -23.52
N ARG A 150 7.60 -19.52 -23.91
CA ARG A 150 7.39 -20.24 -25.18
C ARG A 150 6.35 -21.34 -25.06
#